data_AF-A0A063Z8J2-F1
#
_entry.id   AF-A0A063Z8J2-F1
#
_cell.length_a   1.000
_cell.length_b   1.000
_cell.length_c   1.000
_cell.angle_alpha   90.00
_cell.angle_beta   90.00
_cell.angle_gamma   90.00
#
_symmetry.space_group_name_H-M   'P 1'
#
loop_
_entity.id
_entity.type
_entity.pdbx_description
1 polymer ?
#
loop_
_entity_poly.entity_id
_entity_poly.type
_entity_poly.pdbx_seq_one_letter_code
_entity_poly.pdbx_strand_id
1 'polypeptide(L)'
;MQIRNPVTLNDWRIPSYFIVVLGLQLGLLFIQLLGTTNSSALFLQAILGFAFFSFIPGIIVLRIMRIHRLSTLETLLYAVGLSIAILMFTGLLMSVLYPLVGISRPLSPGSTLLTVNITTSILLLLSLARDQKSPEPGYIDTGAFLSRPALLLYLVPLLTIIGTYFVNQYHSNGILMLVIAFIAVIPVLVGLNRVIPEVLYPLAILSVSISLLLHT
;
A
#
# COMPACT_ATOMS: atom_id res chain seq x y z
N MET A 1 -15.47 19.71 4.58
CA MET A 1 -15.76 19.18 3.24
C MET A 1 -15.59 17.67 3.29
N GLN A 2 -16.66 16.90 3.05
CA GLN A 2 -16.61 15.43 3.05
C GLN A 2 -16.15 14.94 1.67
N ILE A 3 -14.87 14.56 1.55
CA ILE A 3 -14.33 13.94 0.34
C ILE A 3 -14.50 12.43 0.49
N ARG A 4 -14.96 11.75 -0.55
CA ARG A 4 -15.04 10.28 -0.56
C ARG A 4 -13.64 9.70 -0.36
N ASN A 5 -13.49 8.79 0.59
CA ASN A 5 -12.19 8.24 0.91
C ASN A 5 -11.69 7.33 -0.23
N PRO A 6 -10.59 7.67 -0.91
CA PRO A 6 -10.02 6.81 -1.95
C PRO A 6 -9.44 5.51 -1.37
N VAL A 7 -9.12 5.48 -0.08
CA VAL A 7 -8.61 4.29 0.62
C VAL A 7 -9.72 3.26 0.82
N THR A 8 -10.98 3.68 1.01
CA THR A 8 -12.14 2.79 1.13
C THR A 8 -12.84 2.58 -0.22
N LEU A 9 -12.07 2.49 -1.32
CA LEU A 9 -12.61 2.22 -2.66
C LEU A 9 -13.43 0.92 -2.71
N ASN A 10 -13.16 -0.01 -1.78
CA ASN A 10 -13.96 -1.21 -1.55
C ASN A 10 -15.45 -0.92 -1.31
N ASP A 11 -15.75 0.05 -0.44
CA ASP A 11 -17.12 0.41 -0.06
C ASP A 11 -17.83 1.30 -1.11
N TRP A 12 -17.17 1.60 -2.23
CA TRP A 12 -17.76 2.46 -3.26
C TRP A 12 -18.81 1.71 -4.07
N ARG A 13 -19.79 2.48 -4.58
CA ARG A 13 -20.76 2.00 -5.56
C ARG A 13 -20.04 1.33 -6.74
N ILE A 14 -20.52 0.15 -7.13
CA ILE A 14 -19.98 -0.67 -8.22
C ILE A 14 -19.57 0.13 -9.47
N PRO A 15 -20.41 1.01 -10.06
CA PRO A 15 -20.02 1.73 -11.28
C PRO A 15 -18.85 2.69 -11.07
N SER A 16 -18.80 3.40 -9.94
CA SER A 16 -17.69 4.32 -9.64
C SER A 16 -16.40 3.56 -9.36
N TYR A 17 -16.47 2.47 -8.61
CA TYR A 17 -15.33 1.60 -8.34
C TYR A 17 -14.75 1.01 -9.63
N PHE A 18 -15.62 0.47 -10.50
CA PHE A 18 -15.21 -0.12 -11.77
C PHE A 18 -14.52 0.89 -12.69
N ILE A 19 -15.10 2.09 -12.83
CA ILE A 19 -14.52 3.16 -13.65
C ILE A 19 -13.15 3.60 -13.10
N VAL A 20 -13.00 3.71 -11.77
CA VAL A 20 -11.72 4.11 -11.16
C VAL A 20 -10.64 3.04 -11.39
N VAL A 21 -10.95 1.76 -11.14
CA VAL A 21 -9.96 0.68 -11.31
C VAL A 21 -9.56 0.54 -12.78
N LEU A 22 -10.52 0.54 -13.71
CA LEU A 22 -10.23 0.52 -15.14
C LEU A 22 -9.46 1.76 -15.60
N GLY A 23 -9.85 2.94 -15.12
CA GLY A 23 -9.17 4.19 -15.45
C GLY A 23 -7.71 4.17 -15.03
N LEU A 24 -7.41 3.61 -13.85
CA LEU A 24 -6.03 3.42 -13.38
C LEU A 24 -5.25 2.39 -14.21
N GLN A 25 -5.87 1.26 -14.58
CA GLN A 25 -5.26 0.26 -15.46
C GLN A 25 -4.90 0.85 -16.83
N LEU A 26 -5.87 1.51 -17.48
CA LEU A 26 -5.66 2.15 -18.79
C LEU A 26 -4.67 3.31 -18.70
N GLY A 27 -4.72 4.09 -17.62
CA GLY A 27 -3.78 5.18 -17.36
C GLY A 27 -2.34 4.68 -17.24
N LEU A 28 -2.11 3.57 -16.53
CA LEU A 28 -0.79 2.94 -16.44
C LEU A 28 -0.27 2.44 -17.77
N LEU A 29 -1.12 1.75 -18.55
CA LEU A 29 -0.75 1.27 -19.87
C LEU A 29 -0.41 2.43 -20.80
N PHE A 30 -1.19 3.51 -20.76
CA PHE A 30 -0.93 4.73 -21.53
C PHE A 30 0.39 5.39 -21.15
N ILE A 31 0.66 5.59 -19.85
CA ILE A 31 1.92 6.18 -19.37
C ILE A 31 3.12 5.31 -19.78
N GLN A 32 3.00 3.99 -19.74
CA GLN A 32 4.07 3.10 -20.18
C GLN A 32 4.34 3.21 -21.68
N LEU A 33 3.29 3.31 -22.50
CA LEU A 33 3.46 3.56 -23.94
C LEU A 33 4.21 4.89 -24.17
N LEU A 34 3.86 5.96 -23.44
CA LEU A 34 4.60 7.23 -23.51
C LEU A 34 6.02 7.14 -22.95
N GLY A 35 6.26 6.33 -21.93
CA GLY A 35 7.57 6.13 -21.30
C GLY A 35 8.63 5.57 -22.23
N THR A 36 8.23 4.89 -23.31
CA THR A 36 9.16 4.45 -24.37
C THR A 36 9.70 5.62 -25.22
N THR A 37 9.04 6.78 -25.17
CA THR A 37 9.36 7.95 -26.00
C THR A 37 9.87 9.16 -25.22
N ASN A 38 9.55 9.28 -23.93
CA ASN A 38 9.86 10.46 -23.12
C ASN A 38 10.42 10.12 -21.73
N SER A 39 11.58 10.68 -21.38
CA SER A 39 12.25 10.42 -20.08
C SER A 39 11.49 10.96 -18.86
N SER A 40 10.69 12.03 -19.01
CA SER A 40 9.90 12.60 -17.92
C SER A 40 8.71 11.72 -17.51
N ALA A 41 8.25 10.83 -18.39
CA ALA A 41 7.15 9.91 -18.11
C ALA A 41 7.56 8.80 -17.13
N LEU A 42 8.86 8.50 -16.96
CA LEU A 42 9.33 7.49 -16.01
C LEU A 42 8.99 7.86 -14.56
N PHE A 43 9.09 9.14 -14.19
CA PHE A 43 8.80 9.58 -12.83
C PHE A 43 7.31 9.42 -12.49
N LEU A 44 6.44 9.80 -13.43
CA LEU A 44 5.01 9.63 -13.28
C LEU A 44 4.63 8.14 -13.25
N GLN A 45 5.27 7.31 -14.09
CA GLN A 45 5.09 5.86 -14.08
C GLN A 45 5.46 5.24 -12.73
N ALA A 46 6.56 5.68 -12.12
CA ALA A 46 7.00 5.17 -10.82
C ALA A 46 5.98 5.49 -9.72
N ILE A 47 5.49 6.72 -9.65
CA ILE A 47 4.50 7.14 -8.63
C ILE A 47 3.18 6.41 -8.84
N LEU A 48 2.65 6.43 -10.08
CA LEU A 48 1.36 5.82 -10.38
C LEU A 48 1.44 4.29 -10.27
N GLY A 49 2.53 3.70 -10.73
CA GLY A 49 2.81 2.26 -10.63
C GLY A 49 2.89 1.83 -9.17
N PHE A 50 3.65 2.55 -8.35
CA PHE A 50 3.72 2.26 -6.91
C PHE A 50 2.33 2.31 -6.26
N ALA A 51 1.55 3.36 -6.52
CA ALA A 51 0.20 3.47 -5.98
C ALA A 51 -0.69 2.30 -6.43
N PHE A 52 -0.61 1.92 -7.71
CA PHE A 52 -1.39 0.82 -8.24
C PHE A 52 -0.98 -0.53 -7.65
N PHE A 53 0.30 -0.88 -7.73
CA PHE A 53 0.82 -2.16 -7.23
C PHE A 53 0.67 -2.29 -5.71
N SER A 54 0.77 -1.20 -4.96
CA SER A 54 0.69 -1.25 -3.50
C SER A 54 -0.76 -1.40 -2.99
N PHE A 55 -1.74 -0.76 -3.63
CA PHE A 55 -3.08 -0.65 -3.07
C PHE A 55 -4.16 -1.38 -3.89
N ILE A 56 -4.14 -1.29 -5.22
CA ILE A 56 -5.30 -1.66 -6.04
C ILE A 56 -5.63 -3.16 -5.99
N PRO A 57 -4.68 -4.09 -6.22
CA PRO A 57 -4.97 -5.53 -6.12
C PRO A 57 -5.56 -5.89 -4.76
N GLY A 58 -4.99 -5.39 -3.66
CA GLY A 58 -5.47 -5.66 -2.32
C GLY A 58 -6.87 -5.10 -2.04
N ILE A 59 -7.18 -3.88 -2.50
CA ILE A 59 -8.53 -3.31 -2.35
C ILE A 59 -9.57 -4.16 -3.09
N ILE A 60 -9.24 -4.65 -4.29
CA ILE A 60 -10.15 -5.53 -5.04
C ILE A 60 -10.40 -6.84 -4.26
N VAL A 61 -9.37 -7.44 -3.66
CA VAL A 61 -9.55 -8.66 -2.86
C VAL A 61 -10.35 -8.41 -1.59
N LEU A 62 -10.15 -7.27 -0.90
CA LEU A 62 -10.99 -6.89 0.24
C LEU A 62 -12.48 -6.87 -0.14
N ARG A 63 -12.79 -6.38 -1.35
CA ARG A 63 -14.14 -6.42 -1.92
C ARG A 63 -14.64 -7.81 -2.20
N ILE A 64 -13.81 -8.65 -2.81
CA ILE A 64 -14.13 -10.06 -3.06
C ILE A 64 -14.46 -10.77 -1.74
N MET A 65 -13.71 -10.50 -0.67
CA MET A 65 -13.93 -11.09 0.66
C MET A 65 -15.13 -10.50 1.41
N ARG A 66 -15.80 -9.47 0.87
CA ARG A 66 -16.90 -8.73 1.48
C ARG A 66 -16.57 -8.12 2.85
N ILE A 67 -15.30 -7.77 3.06
CA ILE A 67 -14.86 -7.12 4.30
C ILE A 67 -15.12 -5.62 4.16
N HIS A 68 -16.23 -5.16 4.71
CA HIS A 68 -16.68 -3.76 4.61
C HIS A 68 -16.70 -3.11 6.00
N ARG A 69 -16.72 -1.77 6.03
CA ARG A 69 -16.77 -0.95 7.27
C ARG A 69 -15.54 -1.08 8.18
N LEU A 70 -14.38 -1.29 7.59
CA LEU A 70 -13.12 -1.17 8.31
C LEU A 70 -12.77 0.31 8.51
N SER A 71 -11.98 0.61 9.54
CA SER A 71 -11.35 1.93 9.66
C SER A 71 -10.42 2.19 8.46
N THR A 72 -10.13 3.46 8.17
CA THR A 72 -9.21 3.81 7.07
C THR A 72 -7.83 3.16 7.23
N LEU A 73 -7.32 3.06 8.47
CA LEU A 73 -6.01 2.45 8.75
C LEU A 73 -6.03 0.95 8.50
N GLU A 74 -7.05 0.24 9.02
CA GLU A 74 -7.20 -1.19 8.77
C GLU A 74 -7.36 -1.47 7.28
N THR A 75 -8.19 -0.68 6.58
CA THR A 75 -8.37 -0.81 5.13
C THR A 75 -7.06 -0.64 4.40
N LEU A 76 -6.25 0.36 4.76
CA LEU A 76 -4.95 0.61 4.15
C LEU A 76 -3.98 -0.55 4.41
N LEU A 77 -3.86 -1.00 5.66
CA LEU A 77 -2.96 -2.09 6.05
C LEU A 77 -3.34 -3.40 5.38
N TYR A 78 -4.63 -3.76 5.40
CA TYR A 78 -5.10 -4.95 4.71
C TYR A 78 -4.94 -4.81 3.20
N ALA A 79 -5.22 -3.65 2.61
CA ALA A 79 -5.00 -3.42 1.19
C ALA A 79 -3.53 -3.65 0.81
N VAL A 80 -2.59 -3.05 1.54
CA VAL A 80 -1.15 -3.21 1.26
C VAL A 80 -0.72 -4.66 1.44
N GLY A 81 -1.03 -5.29 2.57
CA GLY A 81 -0.64 -6.67 2.86
C GLY A 81 -1.21 -7.67 1.85
N LEU A 82 -2.47 -7.48 1.46
CA LEU A 82 -3.16 -8.35 0.50
C LEU A 82 -2.68 -8.10 -0.92
N SER A 83 -2.29 -6.86 -1.25
CA SER A 83 -1.64 -6.56 -2.52
C SER A 83 -0.29 -7.25 -2.63
N ILE A 84 0.55 -7.17 -1.59
CA ILE A 84 1.84 -7.87 -1.53
C ILE A 84 1.62 -9.38 -1.70
N ALA A 85 0.62 -9.96 -1.01
CA ALA A 85 0.30 -11.39 -1.13
C ALA A 85 -0.09 -11.79 -2.57
N ILE A 86 -0.97 -11.02 -3.22
CA ILE A 86 -1.36 -11.24 -4.62
C ILE A 86 -0.16 -11.09 -5.56
N LEU A 87 0.67 -10.07 -5.38
CA LEU A 87 1.86 -9.84 -6.20
C LEU A 87 2.89 -10.96 -6.04
N MET A 88 3.14 -11.44 -4.83
CA MET A 88 4.04 -12.56 -4.58
C MET A 88 3.49 -13.87 -5.18
N PHE A 89 2.19 -14.13 -5.03
CA PHE A 89 1.55 -15.30 -5.60
C PHE A 89 1.60 -15.29 -7.13
N THR A 90 1.30 -14.15 -7.76
CA THR A 90 1.42 -13.97 -9.21
C THR A 90 2.86 -14.09 -9.70
N GLY A 91 3.82 -13.50 -8.98
CA GLY A 91 5.25 -13.63 -9.29
C GLY A 91 5.73 -15.08 -9.20
N LEU A 92 5.24 -15.86 -8.23
CA LEU A 92 5.48 -17.29 -8.13
C LEU A 92 4.92 -18.04 -9.35
N LEU A 93 3.66 -17.76 -9.72
CA LEU A 93 3.04 -18.38 -10.89
C LEU A 93 3.79 -18.03 -12.18
N MET A 94 4.24 -16.80 -12.37
CA MET A 94 5.10 -16.44 -13.51
C MET A 94 6.39 -17.26 -13.49
N SER A 95 7.06 -17.34 -12.34
CA SER A 95 8.36 -18.00 -12.23
C SER A 95 8.29 -19.49 -12.56
N VAL A 96 7.14 -20.13 -12.32
CA VAL A 96 6.91 -21.54 -12.67
C VAL A 96 6.39 -21.67 -14.11
N LEU A 97 5.33 -20.94 -14.48
CA LEU A 97 4.58 -21.14 -15.73
C LEU A 97 5.27 -20.55 -16.97
N TYR A 98 5.99 -19.44 -16.84
CA TYR A 98 6.53 -18.74 -18.02
C TYR A 98 7.72 -19.48 -18.66
N PRO A 99 8.64 -20.09 -17.88
CA PRO A 99 9.66 -20.97 -18.45
C PRO A 99 9.06 -22.20 -19.17
N LEU A 100 7.96 -22.77 -18.66
CA LEU A 100 7.25 -23.90 -19.29
C LEU A 100 6.69 -23.55 -20.68
N VAL A 101 6.39 -22.27 -20.92
CA VAL A 101 5.87 -21.74 -22.20
C VAL A 101 6.99 -21.18 -23.08
N GLY A 102 8.26 -21.28 -22.67
CA GLY A 102 9.42 -20.83 -23.44
C GLY A 102 9.78 -19.34 -23.27
N ILE A 103 9.19 -18.64 -22.30
CA ILE A 103 9.52 -17.24 -22.01
C ILE A 103 10.79 -17.19 -21.15
N SER A 104 11.90 -16.73 -21.74
CA SER A 104 13.23 -16.75 -21.12
C SER A 104 13.43 -15.73 -19.99
N ARG A 105 12.56 -14.71 -19.89
CA ARG A 105 12.65 -13.64 -18.87
C ARG A 105 11.29 -13.40 -18.20
N PRO A 106 10.90 -14.25 -17.23
CA PRO A 106 9.56 -14.22 -16.65
C PRO A 106 9.24 -12.90 -15.92
N LEU A 107 10.22 -12.33 -15.22
CA LEU A 107 10.09 -11.13 -14.39
C LEU A 107 10.56 -9.85 -15.09
N SER A 108 10.55 -9.82 -16.43
CA SER A 108 10.85 -8.58 -17.16
C SER A 108 9.82 -7.47 -16.81
N PRO A 109 10.19 -6.18 -16.78
CA PRO A 109 9.25 -5.12 -16.43
C PRO A 109 7.97 -5.11 -17.28
N GLY A 110 8.11 -5.42 -18.57
CA GLY A 110 6.99 -5.52 -19.50
C GLY A 110 6.08 -6.71 -19.22
N SER A 111 6.65 -7.91 -19.00
CA SER A 111 5.87 -9.11 -18.69
C SER A 111 5.16 -8.98 -17.36
N THR A 112 5.86 -8.53 -16.31
CA THR A 112 5.29 -8.36 -14.96
C THR A 112 4.10 -7.42 -14.97
N LEU A 113 4.22 -6.26 -15.64
CA LEU A 113 3.13 -5.29 -15.69
C LEU A 113 1.92 -5.81 -16.47
N LEU A 114 2.15 -6.52 -17.58
CA LEU A 114 1.07 -7.15 -18.35
C LEU A 114 0.31 -8.16 -17.48
N THR A 115 1.01 -9.07 -16.83
CA THR A 115 0.37 -10.10 -16.00
C THR A 115 -0.36 -9.49 -14.81
N VAL A 116 0.19 -8.46 -14.15
CA VAL A 116 -0.53 -7.83 -13.04
C VAL A 116 -1.79 -7.10 -13.55
N ASN A 117 -1.77 -6.49 -14.73
CA ASN A 117 -2.98 -5.94 -15.36
C ASN A 117 -4.02 -7.03 -15.67
N ILE A 118 -3.59 -8.20 -16.17
CA ILE A 118 -4.46 -9.34 -16.40
C ILE A 118 -5.03 -9.85 -15.07
N THR A 119 -4.19 -10.07 -14.06
CA THR A 119 -4.62 -10.54 -12.73
C THR A 119 -5.59 -9.56 -12.09
N THR A 120 -5.28 -8.26 -12.08
CA THR A 120 -6.19 -7.24 -11.54
C THR A 120 -7.52 -7.17 -12.31
N SER A 121 -7.51 -7.36 -13.63
CA SER A 121 -8.74 -7.47 -14.42
C SER A 121 -9.57 -8.70 -14.07
N ILE A 122 -8.93 -9.86 -13.87
CA ILE A 122 -9.60 -11.09 -13.42
C ILE A 122 -10.21 -10.87 -12.03
N LEU A 123 -9.44 -10.30 -11.10
CA LEU A 123 -9.91 -9.93 -9.77
C LEU A 123 -11.09 -8.96 -9.84
N LEU A 124 -11.04 -7.96 -10.72
CA LEU A 124 -12.11 -6.99 -10.92
C LEU A 124 -13.41 -7.68 -11.39
N LEU A 125 -13.32 -8.57 -12.38
CA LEU A 125 -14.47 -9.35 -12.86
C LEU A 125 -15.05 -10.25 -11.76
N LEU A 126 -14.20 -10.93 -10.98
CA LEU A 126 -14.62 -11.73 -9.83
C LEU A 126 -15.32 -10.88 -8.77
N SER A 127 -14.84 -9.66 -8.52
CA SER A 127 -15.48 -8.73 -7.57
C SER A 127 -16.89 -8.34 -8.02
N LEU A 128 -17.10 -8.11 -9.32
CA LEU A 128 -18.42 -7.80 -9.90
C LEU A 128 -19.39 -8.99 -9.82
N ALA A 129 -18.90 -10.21 -10.08
CA ALA A 129 -19.72 -11.41 -10.01
C ALA A 129 -20.17 -11.72 -8.57
N ARG A 130 -19.32 -11.41 -7.59
CA ARG A 130 -19.55 -11.76 -6.18
C ARG A 130 -20.31 -10.69 -5.39
N ASP A 131 -20.23 -9.43 -5.78
CA ASP A 131 -20.74 -8.30 -5.00
C ASP A 131 -21.94 -7.62 -5.69
N GLN A 132 -23.16 -8.04 -5.33
CA GLN A 132 -24.41 -7.43 -5.85
C GLN A 132 -24.98 -6.33 -4.93
N LYS A 133 -24.42 -6.11 -3.74
CA LYS A 133 -24.89 -5.09 -2.79
C LYS A 133 -23.73 -4.23 -2.32
N SER A 134 -23.58 -3.04 -2.91
CA SER A 134 -22.64 -2.04 -2.42
C SER A 134 -23.06 -1.58 -1.02
N PRO A 135 -22.19 -1.68 0.00
CA PRO A 135 -22.41 -0.97 1.25
C PRO A 135 -22.28 0.54 1.03
N GLU A 136 -22.78 1.32 1.99
CA GLU A 136 -22.59 2.77 1.98
C GLU A 136 -21.13 3.14 2.27
N PRO A 137 -20.54 4.10 1.54
CA PRO A 137 -19.15 4.48 1.73
C PRO A 137 -18.93 5.14 3.10
N GLY A 138 -17.87 4.73 3.80
CA GLY A 138 -17.41 5.40 5.01
C GLY A 138 -16.85 6.81 4.74
N TYR A 139 -16.96 7.70 5.73
CA TYR A 139 -16.41 9.06 5.69
C TYR A 139 -15.08 9.12 6.48
N ILE A 140 -14.18 10.03 6.09
CA ILE A 140 -12.91 10.25 6.81
C ILE A 140 -13.15 11.20 7.98
N ASP A 141 -12.94 10.73 9.21
CA ASP A 141 -12.71 11.62 10.36
C ASP A 141 -11.22 11.96 10.47
N THR A 142 -10.80 13.00 9.75
CA THR A 142 -9.40 13.47 9.71
C THR A 142 -8.86 13.93 11.06
N GLY A 143 -9.73 14.23 12.03
CA GLY A 143 -9.36 14.68 13.38
C GLY A 143 -8.63 13.62 14.23
N ALA A 144 -8.88 12.33 13.99
CA ALA A 144 -8.17 11.25 14.70
C ALA A 144 -6.73 11.06 14.20
N PHE A 145 -6.46 11.36 12.93
CA PHE A 145 -5.18 11.14 12.25
C PHE A 145 -4.13 12.21 12.55
N LEU A 146 -4.56 13.42 12.90
CA LEU A 146 -3.68 14.53 13.28
C LEU A 146 -3.65 14.74 14.80
N SER A 147 -3.82 13.65 15.55
CA SER A 147 -3.71 13.66 17.01
C SER A 147 -2.23 13.68 17.43
N ARG A 148 -1.95 14.24 18.62
CA ARG A 148 -0.58 14.33 19.16
C ARG A 148 0.15 12.97 19.21
N PRO A 149 -0.49 11.84 19.54
CA PRO A 149 0.18 10.54 19.54
C PRO A 149 0.54 10.06 18.12
N ALA A 150 -0.28 10.38 17.10
CA ALA A 150 0.01 10.00 15.72
C ALA A 150 1.26 10.71 15.19
N LEU A 151 1.44 11.99 15.52
CA LEU A 151 2.66 12.76 15.21
C LEU A 151 3.92 12.10 15.77
N LEU A 152 3.86 11.60 17.01
CA LEU A 152 4.98 10.90 17.64
C LEU A 152 5.33 9.61 16.88
N LEU A 153 4.32 8.86 16.43
CA LEU A 153 4.54 7.64 15.63
C LEU A 153 5.11 7.94 14.24
N TYR A 154 4.69 9.02 13.58
CA TYR A 154 5.27 9.43 12.28
C TYR A 154 6.73 9.92 12.41
N LEU A 155 7.11 10.44 13.58
CA LEU A 155 8.46 10.92 13.82
C LEU A 155 9.49 9.79 13.78
N VAL A 156 9.14 8.58 14.24
CA VAL A 156 10.05 7.44 14.34
C VAL A 156 10.65 7.02 12.98
N PRO A 157 9.86 6.73 11.93
CA PRO A 157 10.41 6.38 10.62
C PRO A 157 11.16 7.56 9.98
N LEU A 158 10.71 8.80 10.21
CA LEU A 158 11.41 9.99 9.72
C LEU A 158 12.81 10.12 10.35
N LEU A 159 12.91 9.91 11.66
CA LEU A 159 14.18 9.94 12.40
C LEU A 159 15.09 8.78 11.99
N THR A 160 14.51 7.64 11.63
CA THR A 160 15.27 6.50 11.08
C THR A 160 15.92 6.88 9.74
N ILE A 161 15.16 7.47 8.80
CA ILE A 161 15.71 7.91 7.51
C ILE A 161 16.87 8.90 7.70
N ILE A 162 16.70 9.87 8.61
CA ILE A 162 17.75 10.83 8.96
C ILE A 162 18.94 10.10 9.60
N GLY A 163 18.69 9.19 10.55
CA GLY A 163 19.72 8.39 11.21
C GLY A 163 20.56 7.60 10.23
N THR A 164 19.92 6.87 9.31
CA THR A 164 20.60 6.07 8.28
C THR A 164 21.43 6.95 7.35
N TYR A 165 20.95 8.14 6.99
CA TYR A 165 21.75 9.12 6.25
C TYR A 165 23.01 9.55 7.03
N PHE A 166 22.88 9.79 8.34
CA PHE A 166 24.02 10.16 9.18
C PHE A 166 25.05 9.04 9.36
N VAL A 167 24.61 7.80 9.46
CA VAL A 167 25.49 6.63 9.48
C VAL A 167 26.26 6.54 8.17
N ASN A 168 25.57 6.70 7.04
CA ASN A 168 26.18 6.53 5.72
C ASN A 168 27.16 7.65 5.36
N GLN A 169 26.88 8.90 5.74
CA GLN A 169 27.77 10.03 5.41
C GLN A 169 28.78 10.42 6.49
N TYR A 170 28.43 10.26 7.77
CA TYR A 170 29.25 10.75 8.88
C TYR A 170 29.71 9.62 9.80
N HIS A 171 29.40 8.36 9.50
CA HIS A 171 29.72 7.19 10.32
C HIS A 171 29.26 7.31 11.78
N SER A 172 28.23 8.11 12.03
CA SER A 172 27.70 8.40 13.37
C SER A 172 26.38 7.67 13.58
N ASN A 173 26.38 6.73 14.53
CA ASN A 173 25.24 5.86 14.82
C ASN A 173 24.34 6.39 15.97
N GLY A 174 24.64 7.57 16.51
CA GLY A 174 23.96 8.09 17.71
C GLY A 174 22.45 8.27 17.51
N ILE A 175 22.04 8.82 16.37
CA ILE A 175 20.62 9.02 16.04
C ILE A 175 19.90 7.67 15.92
N LEU A 176 20.55 6.69 15.30
CA LEU A 176 19.98 5.37 15.07
C LEU A 176 19.80 4.59 16.38
N MET A 177 20.77 4.66 17.30
CA MET A 177 20.63 4.10 18.65
C MET A 177 19.46 4.72 19.42
N LEU A 178 19.26 6.04 19.28
CA LEU A 178 18.15 6.75 19.91
C LEU A 178 16.80 6.32 19.32
N VAL A 179 16.73 6.03 18.02
CA VAL A 179 15.55 5.44 17.36
C VAL A 179 15.21 4.08 17.95
N ILE A 180 16.19 3.17 18.12
CA ILE A 180 15.95 1.86 18.74
C ILE A 180 15.38 2.02 20.16
N ALA A 181 15.93 2.94 20.95
CA ALA A 181 15.43 3.23 22.29
C ALA A 181 13.98 3.70 22.27
N PHE A 182 13.60 4.59 21.33
CA PHE A 182 12.20 5.00 21.16
C PHE A 182 11.30 3.84 20.75
N ILE A 183 11.73 3.00 19.81
CA ILE A 183 10.99 1.82 19.37
C ILE A 183 10.69 0.89 20.56
N ALA A 184 11.67 0.68 21.45
CA ALA A 184 11.49 -0.16 22.64
C ALA A 184 10.45 0.40 23.64
N VAL A 185 10.25 1.71 23.68
CA VAL A 185 9.28 2.37 24.58
C VAL A 185 7.84 2.33 24.02
N ILE A 186 7.67 2.22 22.71
CA ILE A 186 6.34 2.23 22.07
C ILE A 186 5.42 1.11 22.58
N PRO A 187 5.83 -0.17 22.68
CA PRO A 187 4.98 -1.23 23.23
C PRO A 187 4.53 -0.95 24.67
N VAL A 188 5.39 -0.35 25.48
CA VAL A 188 5.09 0.02 26.88
C VAL A 188 4.03 1.13 26.90
N LEU A 189 4.17 2.14 26.05
CA LEU A 189 3.19 3.22 25.89
C LEU A 189 1.83 2.73 25.38
N VAL A 190 1.83 1.73 24.50
CA VAL A 190 0.61 1.06 24.02
C VAL A 190 -0.07 0.30 25.17
N GLY A 191 0.67 -0.49 25.95
CA GLY A 191 0.12 -1.28 27.06
C GLY A 191 -0.45 -0.45 28.22
N LEU A 192 -0.06 0.82 28.33
CA LEU A 192 -0.58 1.74 29.35
C LEU A 192 -1.97 2.31 29.02
N ASN A 193 -2.54 2.03 27.83
CA ASN A 193 -3.88 2.43 27.33
C ASN A 193 -4.28 3.92 27.46
N ARG A 194 -3.41 4.78 28.00
CA ARG A 194 -3.71 6.17 28.36
C ARG A 194 -3.13 7.18 27.37
N VAL A 195 -2.09 6.79 26.61
CA VAL A 195 -1.32 7.68 25.73
C VAL A 195 -1.62 7.43 24.26
N ILE A 196 -1.80 6.17 23.85
CA ILE A 196 -2.08 5.79 22.47
C ILE A 196 -3.47 5.15 22.42
N PRO A 197 -4.48 5.79 21.82
CA PRO A 197 -5.80 5.19 21.63
C PRO A 197 -5.71 3.97 20.69
N GLU A 198 -6.61 3.00 20.88
CA GLU A 198 -6.65 1.73 20.13
C GLU A 198 -6.69 1.93 18.62
N VAL A 199 -7.32 3.01 18.16
CA VAL A 199 -7.39 3.41 16.74
C VAL A 199 -6.00 3.61 16.11
N LEU A 200 -4.97 3.92 16.91
CA LEU A 200 -3.60 4.18 16.45
C LEU A 200 -2.66 2.97 16.60
N TYR A 201 -3.10 1.84 17.16
CA TYR A 201 -2.26 0.64 17.22
C TYR A 201 -1.76 0.16 15.87
N PRO A 202 -2.59 0.13 14.81
CA PRO A 202 -2.13 -0.30 13.49
C PRO A 202 -1.05 0.66 12.95
N LEU A 203 -1.16 1.96 13.25
CA LEU A 203 -0.16 2.95 12.88
C LEU A 203 1.15 2.77 13.66
N ALA A 204 1.06 2.43 14.96
CA ALA A 204 2.24 2.18 15.79
C ALA A 204 3.05 1.00 15.26
N ILE A 205 2.38 -0.12 14.96
CA ILE A 205 3.02 -1.31 14.38
C ILE A 205 3.69 -0.98 13.05
N LEU A 206 3.00 -0.24 12.17
CA LEU A 206 3.54 0.17 10.87
C LEU A 206 4.76 1.07 11.01
N SER A 207 4.71 2.07 11.90
CA SER A 207 5.83 2.99 12.14
C SER A 207 7.08 2.26 12.64
N VAL A 208 6.92 1.34 13.60
CA VAL A 208 8.01 0.53 14.14
C VAL A 208 8.58 -0.39 13.06
N SER A 209 7.72 -1.06 12.30
CA SER A 209 8.13 -2.00 11.25
C SER A 209 8.94 -1.31 10.15
N ILE A 210 8.47 -0.16 9.66
CA ILE A 210 9.18 0.62 8.63
C ILE A 210 10.51 1.14 9.18
N SER A 211 10.54 1.61 10.43
CA SER A 211 11.76 2.10 11.06
C SER A 211 12.81 1.00 11.19
N LEU A 212 12.43 -0.20 11.61
CA LEU A 212 13.36 -1.34 11.68
C LEU A 212 13.85 -1.78 10.29
N LEU A 213 12.99 -1.71 9.27
CA LEU A 213 13.37 -2.04 7.89
C LEU A 213 14.37 -1.03 7.32
N LEU A 214 14.21 0.26 7.62
CA LEU A 214 15.07 1.35 7.12
C LEU A 214 16.35 1.56 7.95
N HIS A 215 16.57 0.77 9.00
CA HIS A 215 17.69 0.88 9.92
C HIS A 215 19.04 0.41 9.33
N THR A 216 19.12 0.13 8.03
CA THR A 216 20.34 -0.33 7.34
C THR A 216 20.72 0.64 6.24
#